data_AF-A0A1S6EQM5-F1
#
_entry.id   AF-A0A1S6EQM5-F1
#
_cell.length_a   1.000
_cell.length_b   1.000
_cell.length_c   1.000
_cell.angle_alpha   90.00
_cell.angle_beta   90.00
_cell.angle_gamma   90.00
#
_symmetry.space_group_name_H-M   'P 1'
#
loop_
_entity.id
_entity.type
_entity.pdbx_description
1 polymer ?
#
loop_
_entity_poly.entity_id
_entity_poly.type
_entity_poly.pdbx_seq_one_letter_code
_entity_poly.pdbx_strand_id
1 'polypeptide(L)'
;MAQAIGLSRWVFVVPGLTDRALSDDPLASAGAVAVYQGLHQFAGVAIGEWLGQTLMAAWTLALGLALVAGPLARGAWSRGLGLFALILSPLWILGQAELLATVDPAFPDLQITQWVFTAWMAWVLALGLTWLVQGDRGRDGVTNPTAPPGRNR
;
A
#
# COMPACT_ATOMS: atom_id res chain seq x y z
N MET A 1 -8.04 -4.35 -4.00
CA MET A 1 -8.58 -5.64 -4.48
C MET A 1 -7.52 -6.75 -4.47
N ALA A 2 -6.33 -6.51 -5.06
CA ALA A 2 -5.24 -7.50 -5.08
C ALA A 2 -4.87 -8.09 -3.69
N GLN A 3 -4.64 -7.24 -2.68
CA GLN A 3 -4.41 -7.70 -1.30
C GLN A 3 -5.55 -8.52 -0.71
N ALA A 4 -6.81 -8.14 -0.97
CA ALA A 4 -7.97 -8.88 -0.48
C ALA A 4 -8.04 -10.27 -1.12
N ILE A 5 -7.73 -10.38 -2.42
CA ILE A 5 -7.63 -11.66 -3.12
C ILE A 5 -6.53 -12.52 -2.50
N GLY A 6 -5.34 -11.95 -2.26
CA GLY A 6 -4.25 -12.68 -1.61
C GLY A 6 -4.62 -13.18 -0.21
N LEU A 7 -5.25 -12.34 0.62
CA LEU A 7 -5.68 -12.70 1.97
C LEU A 7 -6.84 -13.72 2.00
N SER A 8 -7.68 -13.76 0.96
CA SER A 8 -8.80 -14.70 0.89
C SER A 8 -8.39 -16.17 1.02
N ARG A 9 -7.14 -16.50 0.69
CA ARG A 9 -6.57 -17.85 0.86
C ARG A 9 -6.67 -18.34 2.31
N TRP A 10 -6.50 -17.45 3.29
CA TRP A 10 -6.57 -17.79 4.71
C TRP A 10 -7.98 -18.22 5.13
N VAL A 11 -9.01 -17.69 4.47
CA VAL A 11 -10.41 -18.00 4.79
C VAL A 11 -10.88 -19.24 4.04
N PHE A 12 -10.60 -19.31 2.73
CA PHE A 12 -11.23 -20.32 1.87
C PHE A 12 -10.39 -21.57 1.63
N VAL A 13 -9.07 -21.50 1.78
CA VAL A 13 -8.18 -22.58 1.33
C VAL A 13 -7.33 -23.15 2.45
N VAL A 14 -6.68 -22.29 3.25
CA VAL A 14 -5.75 -22.74 4.30
C VAL A 14 -6.37 -23.73 5.28
N PRO A 15 -7.60 -23.54 5.82
CA PRO A 15 -8.17 -24.49 6.78
C PRO A 15 -8.24 -25.93 6.23
N GLY A 16 -8.76 -26.10 5.01
CA GLY A 16 -8.87 -27.42 4.38
C GLY A 16 -7.54 -28.04 3.94
N LEU A 17 -6.50 -27.22 3.73
CA LEU A 17 -5.14 -27.72 3.52
C LEU A 17 -4.50 -28.16 4.84
N THR A 18 -4.74 -27.43 5.92
CA THR A 18 -4.23 -27.79 7.26
C THR A 18 -4.78 -29.16 7.70
N ASP A 19 -6.08 -29.41 7.53
CA ASP A 19 -6.68 -30.71 7.87
C ASP A 19 -6.01 -31.87 7.13
N ARG A 20 -5.67 -31.69 5.85
CA ARG A 20 -4.95 -32.71 5.06
C ARG A 20 -3.48 -32.82 5.41
N ALA A 21 -2.83 -31.70 5.70
CA ALA A 21 -1.43 -31.65 6.13
C ALA A 21 -1.21 -32.41 7.44
N LEU A 22 -2.20 -32.43 8.33
CA LEU A 22 -2.17 -33.10 9.63
C LEU A 22 -2.70 -34.55 9.60
N SER A 23 -3.11 -35.06 8.43
CA SER A 23 -3.56 -36.45 8.32
C SER A 23 -2.39 -37.44 8.40
N ASP A 24 -2.68 -38.67 8.83
CA ASP A 24 -1.69 -39.76 8.90
C ASP A 24 -1.26 -40.30 7.52
N ASP A 25 -1.91 -39.85 6.43
CA ASP A 25 -1.53 -40.20 5.07
C ASP A 25 -0.37 -39.31 4.58
N PRO A 26 0.84 -39.86 4.39
CA PRO A 26 2.01 -39.07 3.97
C PRO A 26 1.84 -38.42 2.60
N LEU A 27 1.09 -39.06 1.68
CA LEU A 27 0.86 -38.54 0.35
C LEU A 27 -0.09 -37.33 0.39
N ALA A 28 -1.16 -37.44 1.17
CA ALA A 28 -2.10 -36.34 1.38
C ALA A 28 -1.43 -35.15 2.08
N SER A 29 -0.59 -35.42 3.08
CA SER A 29 0.15 -34.40 3.81
C SER A 29 1.12 -33.65 2.90
N ALA A 30 1.97 -34.37 2.15
CA ALA A 30 2.92 -33.77 1.22
C ALA A 30 2.24 -32.96 0.12
N GLY A 31 1.12 -33.47 -0.42
CA GLY A 31 0.32 -32.77 -1.42
C GLY A 31 -0.25 -31.45 -0.88
N ALA A 32 -0.77 -31.45 0.34
CA ALA A 32 -1.30 -30.24 0.97
C ALA A 32 -0.22 -29.16 1.17
N VAL A 33 0.99 -29.54 1.58
CA VAL A 33 2.13 -28.63 1.74
C VAL A 33 2.55 -28.03 0.39
N ALA A 34 2.67 -28.85 -0.66
CA ALA A 34 3.03 -28.38 -2.00
C ALA A 34 2.00 -27.40 -2.56
N VAL A 35 0.70 -27.70 -2.41
CA VAL A 35 -0.38 -26.79 -2.82
C VAL A 35 -0.35 -25.50 -2.01
N TYR A 36 -0.11 -25.56 -0.70
CA TYR A 36 0.03 -24.39 0.14
C TYR A 36 1.20 -23.49 -0.33
N GLN A 37 2.37 -24.06 -0.62
CA GLN A 37 3.53 -23.31 -1.10
C GLN A 37 3.23 -22.62 -2.43
N GLY A 38 2.62 -23.33 -3.39
CA GLY A 38 2.23 -22.74 -4.67
C GLY A 38 1.22 -21.58 -4.51
N LEU A 39 0.21 -21.75 -3.66
CA LEU A 39 -0.77 -20.71 -3.36
C LEU A 39 -0.17 -19.53 -2.58
N HIS A 40 0.74 -19.80 -1.65
CA HIS A 40 1.44 -18.76 -0.91
C HIS A 40 2.24 -17.88 -1.87
N GLN A 41 2.99 -18.50 -2.79
CA GLN A 41 3.80 -17.77 -3.75
C GLN A 41 2.96 -17.02 -4.79
N PHE A 42 1.97 -17.69 -5.39
CA PHE A 42 1.16 -17.08 -6.44
C PHE A 42 0.12 -16.10 -5.89
N ALA A 43 -0.78 -16.57 -5.02
CA ALA A 43 -1.86 -15.73 -4.51
C ALA A 43 -1.37 -14.75 -3.45
N GLY A 44 -0.44 -15.17 -2.58
CA GLY A 44 0.12 -14.32 -1.53
C GLY A 44 1.10 -13.30 -2.09
N VAL A 45 2.25 -13.78 -2.55
CA VAL A 45 3.35 -12.91 -2.99
C VAL A 45 3.01 -12.21 -4.31
N ALA A 46 2.72 -12.95 -5.39
CA ALA A 46 2.55 -12.32 -6.72
C ALA A 46 1.27 -11.47 -6.83
N ILE A 47 0.11 -11.99 -6.41
CA ILE A 47 -1.15 -11.23 -6.48
C ILE A 47 -1.29 -10.28 -5.30
N GLY A 48 -1.12 -10.76 -4.07
CA GLY A 48 -1.37 -9.97 -2.87
C GLY A 48 -0.38 -8.83 -2.69
N GLU A 49 0.91 -9.14 -2.77
CA GLU A 49 1.99 -8.20 -2.45
C GLU A 49 2.49 -7.48 -3.70
N TRP A 50 2.96 -8.19 -4.72
CA TRP A 50 3.59 -7.58 -5.90
C TRP A 50 2.61 -6.70 -6.69
N LEU A 51 1.46 -7.27 -7.10
CA LEU A 51 0.43 -6.49 -7.80
C LEU A 51 -0.20 -5.42 -6.89
N GLY A 52 -0.40 -5.73 -5.60
CA GLY A 52 -0.94 -4.79 -4.63
C GLY A 52 -0.05 -3.56 -4.41
N GLN A 53 1.24 -3.78 -4.19
CA GLN A 53 2.25 -2.73 -4.01
C GLN A 53 2.49 -1.96 -5.31
N THR A 54 2.46 -2.62 -6.47
CA THR A 54 2.57 -1.94 -7.78
C THR A 54 1.41 -0.98 -8.01
N LEU A 55 0.17 -1.40 -7.74
CA LEU A 55 -0.99 -0.50 -7.80
C LEU A 55 -0.89 0.63 -6.79
N MET A 56 -0.41 0.34 -5.57
CA MET A 56 -0.20 1.36 -4.53
C MET A 56 0.85 2.39 -4.94
N ALA A 57 1.95 1.96 -5.56
CA ALA A 57 2.99 2.82 -6.11
C ALA A 57 2.44 3.72 -7.22
N ALA A 58 1.69 3.14 -8.16
CA ALA A 58 1.06 3.88 -9.26
C ALA A 58 0.06 4.93 -8.74
N TRP A 59 -0.77 4.57 -7.75
CA TRP A 59 -1.69 5.50 -7.12
C TRP A 59 -0.96 6.62 -6.36
N THR A 60 0.10 6.28 -5.62
CA THR A 60 0.92 7.25 -4.88
C THR A 60 1.59 8.24 -5.85
N LEU A 61 2.09 7.74 -6.99
CA LEU A 61 2.68 8.56 -8.04
C LEU A 61 1.66 9.52 -8.65
N ALA A 62 0.49 9.00 -9.05
CA ALA A 62 -0.59 9.81 -9.62
C ALA A 62 -1.04 10.91 -8.64
N LEU A 63 -1.19 10.57 -7.35
CA LEU A 63 -1.55 11.55 -6.34
C LEU A 63 -0.44 12.58 -6.11
N GLY A 64 0.82 12.14 -6.08
CA GLY A 64 1.98 13.02 -6.01
C GLY A 64 2.00 14.07 -7.14
N LEU A 65 1.81 13.63 -8.38
CA LEU A 65 1.73 14.51 -9.54
C LEU A 65 0.55 15.49 -9.43
N ALA A 66 -0.61 15.02 -9.00
CA ALA A 66 -1.79 15.86 -8.80
C ALA A 66 -1.58 16.95 -7.72
N LEU A 67 -0.78 16.66 -6.70
CA LEU A 67 -0.46 17.57 -5.59
C LEU A 67 0.62 18.60 -5.92
N VAL A 68 1.58 18.25 -6.78
CA VAL A 68 2.67 19.15 -7.19
C VAL A 68 2.21 20.15 -8.25
N ALA A 69 1.62 19.65 -9.34
CA ALA A 69 1.33 20.42 -10.54
C ALA A 69 -0.09 20.24 -11.08
N GLY A 70 -0.92 19.41 -10.42
CA GLY A 70 -2.26 19.11 -10.88
C GLY A 70 -3.39 19.80 -10.10
N PRO A 71 -4.63 19.28 -10.20
CA PRO A 71 -5.83 19.94 -9.68
C PRO A 71 -5.88 20.01 -8.14
N LEU A 72 -5.00 19.29 -7.44
CA LEU A 72 -4.95 19.27 -5.98
C LEU A 72 -3.88 20.22 -5.41
N ALA A 73 -3.14 20.94 -6.25
CA ALA A 73 -2.11 21.88 -5.81
C ALA A 73 -2.73 23.15 -5.19
N ARG A 74 -2.61 23.30 -3.86
CA ARG A 74 -3.18 24.41 -3.07
C ARG A 74 -2.16 25.15 -2.21
N GLY A 75 -0.90 25.23 -2.66
CA GLY A 75 0.17 25.97 -1.97
C GLY A 75 1.43 25.13 -1.75
N ALA A 76 2.39 25.68 -0.99
CA ALA A 76 3.67 25.03 -0.76
C ALA A 76 3.53 23.72 0.03
N TRP A 77 2.62 23.66 1.01
CA TRP A 77 2.39 22.45 1.81
C TRP A 77 1.91 21.25 0.98
N SER A 78 0.85 21.42 0.17
CA SER A 78 0.36 20.33 -0.68
C SER A 78 1.40 19.89 -1.70
N ARG A 79 2.19 20.83 -2.23
CA ARG A 79 3.31 20.50 -3.13
C ARG A 79 4.40 19.70 -2.42
N GLY A 80 4.73 20.04 -1.18
CA GLY A 80 5.67 19.26 -0.35
C GLY A 80 5.20 17.82 -0.14
N LEU A 81 3.93 17.63 0.21
CA LEU A 81 3.32 16.29 0.28
C LEU A 81 3.38 15.57 -1.07
N GLY A 82 3.14 16.28 -2.17
CA GLY A 82 3.25 15.73 -3.51
C GLY A 82 4.67 15.24 -3.84
N LEU A 83 5.69 16.06 -3.59
CA LEU A 83 7.10 15.71 -3.79
C LEU A 83 7.51 14.49 -2.94
N PHE A 84 7.04 14.42 -1.69
CA PHE A 84 7.28 13.26 -0.85
C PHE A 84 6.68 11.98 -1.45
N ALA A 85 5.47 12.03 -2.00
CA ALA A 85 4.87 10.90 -2.72
C ALA A 85 5.68 10.49 -3.96
N LEU A 86 6.22 11.47 -4.70
CA LEU A 86 7.08 11.21 -5.85
C LEU A 86 8.39 10.51 -5.46
N ILE A 87 8.89 10.72 -4.24
CA ILE A 87 10.05 9.99 -3.69
C ILE A 87 9.65 8.57 -3.25
N LEU A 88 8.50 8.41 -2.57
CA LEU A 88 8.04 7.09 -2.13
C LEU A 88 7.72 6.13 -3.28
N SER A 89 7.22 6.66 -4.40
CA SER A 89 6.79 5.85 -5.55
C SER A 89 7.90 4.97 -6.15
N PRO A 90 9.10 5.47 -6.49
CA PRO A 90 10.20 4.61 -6.94
C PRO A 90 10.73 3.70 -5.83
N LEU A 91 10.66 4.10 -4.55
CA LEU A 91 11.06 3.24 -3.43
C LEU A 91 10.13 2.02 -3.29
N TRP A 92 8.83 2.18 -3.55
CA TRP A 92 7.89 1.05 -3.63
C TRP A 92 8.23 0.08 -4.77
N ILE A 93 8.67 0.60 -5.91
CA ILE A 93 9.13 -0.23 -7.05
C ILE A 93 10.44 -0.95 -6.70
N LEU A 94 11.37 -0.28 -6.02
CA LEU A 94 12.61 -0.91 -5.55
C LEU A 94 12.33 -2.04 -4.54
N GLY A 95 11.34 -1.86 -3.66
CA GLY A 95 10.93 -2.90 -2.70
C GLY A 95 10.44 -4.19 -3.37
N GLN A 96 10.06 -4.16 -4.65
CA GLN A 96 9.68 -5.37 -5.39
C GLN A 96 10.84 -6.37 -5.53
N ALA A 97 12.10 -5.92 -5.41
CA ALA A 97 13.26 -6.80 -5.44
C ALA A 97 13.24 -7.83 -4.29
N GLU A 98 12.73 -7.46 -3.11
CA GLU A 98 12.59 -8.35 -1.96
C GLU A 98 11.56 -9.47 -2.24
N LEU A 99 10.48 -9.15 -2.97
CA LEU A 99 9.50 -10.15 -3.39
C LEU A 99 10.10 -11.11 -4.42
N LEU A 100 10.96 -10.63 -5.30
CA LEU A 100 11.68 -11.49 -6.26
C LEU A 100 12.72 -12.38 -5.58
N ALA A 101 13.33 -11.92 -4.48
CA ALA A 101 14.25 -12.71 -3.66
C ALA A 101 13.60 -13.97 -3.05
N THR A 102 12.26 -14.00 -2.95
CA THR A 102 11.53 -15.21 -2.53
C THR A 102 11.53 -16.33 -3.59
N VAL A 103 11.81 -16.01 -4.86
CA VAL A 103 11.85 -16.97 -5.98
C VAL A 103 13.29 -17.29 -6.39
N ASP A 104 14.14 -16.26 -6.43
CA ASP A 104 15.53 -16.39 -6.88
C ASP A 104 16.48 -15.63 -5.95
N PRO A 105 17.42 -16.32 -5.29
CA PRO A 105 18.42 -15.70 -4.41
C PRO A 105 19.34 -14.67 -5.08
N ALA A 106 19.35 -14.58 -6.41
CA ALA A 106 20.10 -13.56 -7.14
C ALA A 106 19.56 -12.13 -6.92
N PHE A 107 18.30 -12.00 -6.48
CA PHE A 107 17.72 -10.69 -6.14
C PHE A 107 18.10 -10.26 -4.72
N PRO A 108 18.37 -8.96 -4.51
CA PRO A 108 18.76 -8.46 -3.20
C PRO A 108 17.58 -8.36 -2.22
N ASP A 109 17.81 -8.79 -0.98
CA ASP A 109 16.93 -8.48 0.17
C ASP A 109 17.32 -7.11 0.76
N LEU A 110 16.65 -6.06 0.27
CA LEU A 110 16.97 -4.67 0.63
C LEU A 110 16.39 -4.24 1.99
N GLN A 111 15.40 -4.97 2.52
CA GLN A 111 14.65 -4.67 3.74
C GLN A 111 14.11 -3.22 3.82
N ILE A 112 13.85 -2.60 2.67
CA ILE A 112 13.31 -1.24 2.56
C ILE A 112 11.78 -1.21 2.62
N THR A 113 11.10 -2.30 2.23
CA THR A 113 9.63 -2.31 2.09
C THR A 113 8.93 -1.87 3.39
N GLN A 114 9.40 -2.32 4.55
CA GLN A 114 8.83 -1.95 5.85
C GLN A 114 8.99 -0.45 6.17
N TRP A 115 10.14 0.12 5.86
CA TRP A 115 10.40 1.54 6.07
C TRP A 115 9.59 2.42 5.12
N VAL A 116 9.50 2.02 3.85
CA VAL A 116 8.69 2.71 2.84
C VAL A 116 7.21 2.67 3.22
N PHE A 117 6.70 1.52 3.67
CA PHE A 117 5.33 1.39 4.15
C PHE A 117 5.05 2.31 5.35
N THR A 118 5.96 2.37 6.32
CA THR A 118 5.83 3.23 7.50
C THR A 118 5.80 4.71 7.12
N ALA A 119 6.72 5.14 6.24
CA ALA A 119 6.75 6.50 5.71
C ALA A 119 5.48 6.83 4.90
N TRP A 120 4.99 5.87 4.12
CA TRP A 120 3.75 6.00 3.37
C TRP A 120 2.53 6.15 4.29
N MET A 121 2.43 5.39 5.38
CA MET A 121 1.36 5.55 6.36
C MET A 121 1.37 6.95 7.00
N ALA A 122 2.55 7.43 7.40
CA ALA A 122 2.69 8.78 7.94
C ALA A 122 2.24 9.85 6.93
N TRP A 123 2.57 9.65 5.65
CA TRP A 123 2.14 10.53 4.57
C TRP A 123 0.63 10.48 4.31
N VAL A 124 0.00 9.30 4.31
CA VAL A 124 -1.47 9.17 4.19
C VAL A 124 -2.16 9.86 5.37
N LEU A 125 -1.63 9.72 6.59
CA LEU A 125 -2.15 10.43 7.76
C LEU A 125 -2.04 11.95 7.58
N ALA A 126 -0.88 12.44 7.14
CA ALA A 126 -0.69 13.87 6.87
C ALA A 126 -1.64 14.40 5.79
N LEU A 127 -1.88 13.63 4.72
CA LEU A 127 -2.91 13.94 3.72
C LEU A 127 -4.30 14.00 4.35
N GLY A 128 -4.70 12.99 5.11
CA GLY A 128 -6.01 12.95 5.77
C GLY A 128 -6.24 14.19 6.66
N LEU A 129 -5.27 14.51 7.51
CA LEU A 129 -5.32 15.70 8.38
C LEU A 129 -5.38 17.01 7.58
N THR A 130 -4.63 17.10 6.48
CA THR A 130 -4.60 18.29 5.63
C THR A 130 -5.98 18.59 5.04
N TRP A 131 -6.71 17.57 4.58
CA TRP A 131 -8.05 17.75 4.00
C TRP A 131 -9.14 17.90 5.06
N LEU A 132 -9.00 17.25 6.22
CA LEU A 132 -9.90 17.46 7.36
C LEU A 132 -9.90 18.93 7.79
N VAL A 133 -8.72 19.48 8.06
CA VAL A 133 -8.55 20.88 8.50
C VAL A 133 -8.99 21.88 7.43
N GLN A 134 -8.75 21.59 6.14
CA GLN A 134 -9.22 22.45 5.05
C GLN A 134 -10.74 22.38 4.84
N GLY A 135 -11.33 21.19 5.03
CA GLY A 135 -12.78 20.99 4.95
C GLY A 135 -13.53 21.81 6.00
N ASP A 136 -13.02 21.87 7.22
CA ASP A 136 -13.63 22.64 8.31
C ASP A 136 -13.59 24.15 8.04
N ARG A 137 -12.44 24.67 7.57
CA ARG A 137 -12.30 26.09 7.20
C ARG A 137 -13.25 26.51 6.07
N GLY A 138 -13.54 25.61 5.14
CA GLY A 138 -14.50 25.87 4.06
C GLY A 138 -15.95 25.92 4.54
N ARG A 139 -16.30 25.14 5.58
CA ARG A 139 -17.64 25.12 6.17
C ARG A 139 -17.91 26.37 7.01
N ASP A 140 -16.95 26.80 7.81
CA ASP A 140 -17.09 27.99 8.66
C ASP A 140 -17.27 29.28 7.84
N GLY A 141 -16.62 29.37 6.67
CA GLY A 141 -16.80 30.50 5.74
C GLY A 141 -18.18 30.55 5.07
N VAL A 142 -18.86 29.40 4.95
CA VAL A 142 -20.24 29.32 4.40
C VAL A 142 -21.28 29.61 5.47
N THR A 143 -21.06 29.18 6.72
CA THR A 143 -22.01 29.39 7.82
C THR A 143 -21.88 30.77 8.48
N ASN A 144 -20.73 31.44 8.36
CA ASN A 144 -20.54 32.80 8.86
C ASN A 144 -19.87 33.72 7.80
N PRO A 145 -20.64 34.30 6.87
CA PRO A 145 -20.11 35.16 5.82
C PRO A 145 -19.49 36.49 6.31
N THR A 146 -19.55 36.78 7.62
CA THR A 146 -18.95 37.98 8.23
C THR A 146 -17.63 37.71 8.95
N ALA A 147 -17.13 36.47 8.95
CA ALA A 147 -15.85 36.14 9.58
C ALA A 147 -14.68 36.84 8.86
N PRO A 148 -13.79 37.55 9.57
CA PRO A 148 -12.69 38.28 8.95
C PRO A 148 -11.74 37.32 8.23
N PRO A 149 -11.15 37.72 7.07
CA PRO A 149 -10.31 36.84 6.27
C PRO A 149 -9.12 36.32 7.09
N GLY A 150 -9.06 34.99 7.22
CA GLY A 150 -8.00 34.28 7.91
C GLY A 150 -6.64 34.61 7.29
N ARG A 151 -5.77 35.20 8.10
CA ARG A 151 -4.44 35.68 7.70
C ARG A 151 -3.55 34.49 7.37
N ASN A 152 -3.26 34.27 6.08
CA ASN A 152 -2.28 33.29 5.63
C ASN A 152 -0.90 33.60 6.25
N ARG A 153 -0.37 32.67 7.04
CA ARG A 153 1.06 32.50 7.34
C ARG A 153 1.43 31.07 7.00
#